data_AF-A0A520Q6A6-F1
#
_entry.id   AF-A0A520Q6A6-F1
#
_cell.length_a   1.000
_cell.length_b   1.000
_cell.length_c   1.000
_cell.angle_alpha   90.00
_cell.angle_beta   90.00
_cell.angle_gamma   90.00
#
_symmetry.space_group_name_H-M   'P 1'
#
loop_
_entity.id
_entity.type
_entity.pdbx_description
1 polymer ?
#
loop_
_entity_poly.entity_id
_entity_poly.type
_entity_poly.pdbx_seq_one_letter_code
_entity_poly.pdbx_strand_id
1 'polypeptide(L)'
;DVARLIDVLNRLRDTNNTLVVIEHNLDIIKSADWVIDLGPEGGNDGGQIVAEGPPERVAAAPGSHTGRFLANSLGMNHLLDMK
;
A
#
# COMPACT_ATOMS: atom_id res chain seq x y z
N ASP A 1 12.97 2.44 13.66
CA ASP A 1 11.77 2.36 14.52
C ASP A 1 10.57 2.82 13.69
N VAL A 2 10.04 1.91 12.86
CA VAL A 2 8.91 2.20 11.95
C VAL A 2 7.60 2.26 12.72
N ALA A 3 7.45 1.46 13.77
CA ALA A 3 6.30 1.47 14.66
C ALA A 3 6.06 2.85 15.29
N ARG A 4 7.12 3.49 15.82
CA ARG A 4 7.00 4.85 16.37
C ARG A 4 6.61 5.90 15.33
N LEU A 5 7.07 5.76 14.08
CA LEU A 5 6.65 6.64 13.00
C LEU A 5 5.16 6.45 12.70
N ILE A 6 4.71 5.21 12.55
CA ILE A 6 3.29 4.88 12.34
C ILE A 6 2.42 5.45 13.46
N ASP A 7 2.84 5.33 14.73
CA ASP A 7 2.12 5.91 15.86
C ASP A 7 1.97 7.45 15.75
N VAL A 8 3.00 8.14 15.28
CA VAL A 8 2.95 9.59 15.05
C VAL A 8 2.01 9.92 13.90
N LEU A 9 2.08 9.19 12.78
CA LEU A 9 1.21 9.39 11.63
C LEU A 9 -0.28 9.16 11.98
N ASN A 10 -0.56 8.10 12.75
CA ASN A 10 -1.90 7.79 13.25
C ASN A 10 -2.44 8.91 14.15
N ARG A 11 -1.62 9.41 15.10
CA ARG A 11 -2.03 10.55 15.94
C ARG A 11 -2.34 11.80 15.11
N LEU A 12 -1.52 12.10 14.10
CA LEU A 12 -1.77 13.24 13.22
C LEU A 12 -3.09 13.06 12.45
N ARG A 13 -3.36 11.88 11.91
CA ARG A 13 -4.63 11.54 11.26
C ARG A 13 -5.82 11.71 12.22
N ASP A 14 -5.72 11.15 13.42
CA ASP A 14 -6.79 11.17 14.43
C ASP A 14 -7.13 12.60 14.92
N THR A 15 -6.22 13.56 14.70
CA THR A 15 -6.45 14.99 14.93
C THR A 15 -7.06 15.74 13.73
N ASN A 16 -7.80 15.04 12.85
CA ASN A 16 -8.47 15.58 11.66
C ASN A 16 -7.53 16.14 10.57
N ASN A 17 -6.30 15.61 10.47
CA ASN A 17 -5.43 15.91 9.34
C ASN A 17 -5.60 14.86 8.23
N THR A 18 -5.40 15.28 6.98
CA THR A 18 -5.18 14.35 5.85
C THR A 18 -3.69 14.25 5.60
N LEU A 19 -3.17 13.02 5.62
CA LEU A 19 -1.77 12.75 5.30
C LEU A 19 -1.68 12.07 3.94
N VAL A 20 -0.83 12.60 3.07
CA VAL A 20 -0.46 11.97 1.80
C VAL A 20 1.03 11.67 1.87
N VAL A 21 1.39 10.41 1.71
CA VAL A 21 2.77 9.93 1.88
C VAL A 21 3.15 9.07 0.68
N ILE A 22 4.38 9.23 0.19
CA ILE A 22 4.98 8.36 -0.82
C ILE A 22 5.86 7.37 -0.09
N GLU A 23 5.54 6.08 -0.19
CA GLU A 23 6.22 5.04 0.58
C GLU A 23 6.46 3.77 -0.22
N HIS A 24 7.48 3.04 0.20
CA HIS A 24 7.76 1.67 -0.25
C HIS A 24 7.81 0.69 0.92
N ASN A 25 7.71 1.17 2.16
CA ASN A 25 7.69 0.31 3.34
C ASN A 25 6.30 -0.31 3.55
N LEU A 26 6.22 -1.64 3.46
CA LEU A 26 4.96 -2.39 3.60
C LEU A 26 4.28 -2.22 4.96
N ASP A 27 5.03 -1.99 6.05
CA ASP A 27 4.45 -1.76 7.37
C ASP A 27 3.69 -0.43 7.45
N ILE A 28 4.14 0.58 6.69
CA ILE A 28 3.43 1.86 6.56
C ILE A 28 2.24 1.69 5.61
N ILE A 29 2.46 1.09 4.44
CA ILE A 29 1.42 0.89 3.42
C ILE A 29 0.24 0.09 3.98
N LYS A 30 0.48 -1.00 4.73
CA LYS A 30 -0.58 -1.83 5.33
C LYS A 30 -1.39 -1.10 6.41
N SER A 31 -0.83 -0.04 7.01
CA SER A 31 -1.50 0.76 8.04
C SER A 31 -2.34 1.91 7.46
N ALA A 32 -2.20 2.19 6.16
CA ALA A 32 -2.94 3.26 5.49
C ALA A 32 -4.41 2.88 5.28
N ASP A 33 -5.29 3.89 5.34
CA ASP A 33 -6.71 3.70 5.01
C ASP A 33 -6.96 3.54 3.52
N TRP A 34 -6.09 4.14 2.71
CA TRP A 34 -6.18 4.15 1.26
C TRP A 34 -4.79 4.16 0.65
N VAL A 35 -4.61 3.35 -0.39
CA VAL A 35 -3.38 3.21 -1.16
C VAL A 35 -3.71 3.52 -2.62
N ILE A 36 -2.84 4.30 -3.26
CA ILE A 36 -2.83 4.52 -4.70
C ILE A 36 -1.52 3.95 -5.20
N ASP A 37 -1.59 2.87 -5.96
CA ASP A 37 -0.42 2.22 -6.54
C ASP A 37 -0.16 2.72 -7.95
N LEU A 38 1.04 3.27 -8.17
CA LEU A 38 1.45 3.86 -9.43
C LEU A 38 2.44 2.92 -10.15
N GLY A 39 2.29 2.80 -11.46
CA GLY A 39 3.13 1.92 -12.27
C GLY A 39 2.60 1.79 -13.70
N PRO A 40 2.74 0.60 -14.33
CA PRO A 40 3.33 -0.63 -13.80
C PRO A 40 4.84 -0.55 -13.56
N GLU A 41 5.54 0.29 -14.31
CA GLU A 41 6.99 0.48 -14.20
C GLU A 41 7.33 1.94 -13.82
N GLY A 42 8.62 2.25 -13.73
CA GLY A 42 9.11 3.61 -13.58
C GLY A 42 9.37 4.31 -14.91
N GLY A 43 9.40 5.65 -14.90
CA GLY A 43 9.75 6.45 -16.09
C GLY A 43 8.66 6.43 -17.16
N ASN A 44 9.05 6.26 -18.43
CA ASN A 44 8.14 6.34 -19.59
C ASN A 44 7.09 5.22 -19.61
N ASP A 45 7.38 4.08 -19.00
CA ASP A 45 6.49 2.92 -18.94
C ASP A 45 5.62 2.91 -17.66
N GLY A 46 5.64 4.02 -16.91
CA GLY A 46 4.87 4.23 -15.69
C GLY A 46 3.79 5.28 -15.81
N GLY A 47 3.41 5.85 -14.65
CA GLY A 47 2.50 7.00 -14.56
C GLY A 47 1.01 6.66 -14.62
N GLN A 48 0.65 5.37 -14.54
CA GLN A 48 -0.74 4.93 -14.48
C GLN A 48 -1.12 4.52 -13.05
N ILE A 49 -2.41 4.65 -12.72
CA ILE A 49 -2.99 4.06 -11.51
C ILE A 49 -3.22 2.57 -11.81
N VAL A 50 -2.42 1.72 -11.19
CA VAL A 50 -2.48 0.26 -11.36
C VAL A 50 -3.56 -0.34 -10.45
N ALA A 51 -3.68 0.20 -9.23
CA ALA A 51 -4.70 -0.16 -8.27
C ALA A 51 -4.93 0.99 -7.29
N GLU A 52 -6.15 1.10 -6.77
CA GLU A 52 -6.46 2.03 -5.68
C GLU A 52 -7.52 1.45 -4.75
N GLY A 53 -7.44 1.81 -3.46
CA GLY A 53 -8.37 1.35 -2.44
C GLY A 53 -7.71 1.07 -1.10
N PRO A 54 -8.44 0.42 -0.18
CA PRO A 54 -7.84 -0.13 1.04
C PRO A 54 -6.70 -1.09 0.70
N PRO A 55 -5.72 -1.28 1.62
CA PRO A 55 -4.57 -2.17 1.41
C PRO A 55 -4.95 -3.57 0.90
N GLU A 56 -6.05 -4.15 1.38
CA GLU A 56 -6.54 -5.47 0.99
C GLU A 56 -6.99 -5.52 -0.48
N ARG A 57 -7.59 -4.43 -0.98
CA ARG A 57 -7.99 -4.33 -2.39
C ARG A 57 -6.76 -4.23 -3.28
N VAL A 58 -5.77 -3.42 -2.90
CA VAL A 58 -4.52 -3.31 -3.65
C VAL A 58 -3.74 -4.62 -3.63
N ALA A 59 -3.73 -5.32 -2.49
CA ALA A 59 -3.13 -6.65 -2.36
C ALA A 59 -3.74 -7.70 -3.31
N ALA A 60 -5.04 -7.59 -3.59
CA ALA A 60 -5.74 -8.47 -4.53
C ALA A 60 -5.57 -8.07 -6.02
N ALA A 61 -4.92 -6.94 -6.32
CA ALA A 61 -4.80 -6.45 -7.69
C ALA A 61 -3.69 -7.22 -8.46
N PRO A 62 -4.02 -7.98 -9.52
CA PRO A 62 -3.06 -8.90 -10.15
C PRO A 62 -1.90 -8.20 -10.88
N GLY A 63 -2.08 -6.95 -11.32
CA GLY A 63 -1.05 -6.15 -12.01
C GLY A 63 -0.20 -5.27 -11.09
N SER A 64 -0.48 -5.24 -9.79
CA SER A 64 0.22 -4.40 -8.82
C SER A 64 1.47 -5.10 -8.28
N HIS A 65 2.65 -4.54 -8.56
CA HIS A 65 3.90 -5.02 -7.95
C HIS A 65 3.84 -4.88 -6.43
N THR A 66 3.33 -3.74 -5.95
CA THR A 66 3.10 -3.48 -4.52
C THR A 66 2.15 -4.50 -3.92
N GLY A 67 1.02 -4.77 -4.58
CA GLY A 67 -0.02 -5.70 -4.16
C GLY A 67 0.49 -7.11 -3.93
N ARG A 68 1.37 -7.61 -4.81
CA ARG A 68 2.02 -8.91 -4.65
C ARG A 68 2.78 -9.06 -3.32
N PHE A 69 3.48 -8.02 -2.89
CA PHE A 69 4.22 -8.05 -1.61
C PHE A 69 3.32 -7.71 -0.42
N LEU A 70 2.36 -6.81 -0.62
CA LEU A 70 1.39 -6.40 0.39
C LEU A 70 0.52 -7.58 0.84
N ALA A 71 0.11 -8.46 -0.07
CA ALA A 71 -0.65 -9.68 0.24
C ALA A 71 0.06 -10.56 1.29
N ASN A 72 1.38 -10.75 1.17
CA ASN A 72 2.18 -11.47 2.16
C ASN A 72 2.19 -10.75 3.52
N SER A 73 2.38 -9.42 3.51
CA SER A 73 2.41 -8.61 4.73
C SER A 73 1.07 -8.62 5.50
N LEU A 74 -0.04 -8.76 4.77
CA LEU A 74 -1.39 -8.88 5.31
C LEU A 74 -1.80 -10.33 5.67
N GLY A 75 -0.96 -11.34 5.38
CA GLY A 75 -1.28 -12.75 5.61
C GLY A 75 -2.32 -13.33 4.64
N MET A 76 -2.51 -12.70 3.47
CA MET A 76 -3.46 -13.11 2.44
C MET A 76 -2.85 -14.16 1.49
N ASN A 77 -2.17 -15.17 2.04
CA ASN A 77 -1.36 -16.12 1.28
C ASN A 77 -2.17 -16.94 0.25
N HIS A 78 -3.48 -17.14 0.50
CA HIS A 78 -4.38 -17.83 -0.43
C HIS A 78 -4.54 -17.14 -1.79
N LEU A 79 -4.22 -15.84 -1.90
CA LEU A 79 -4.25 -15.11 -3.17
C LEU A 79 -3.00 -15.35 -4.03
N LEU A 80 -1.91 -15.81 -3.43
CA LEU A 80 -0.66 -16.09 -4.14
C LEU A 80 -0.67 -17.48 -4.79
N ASP A 81 -1.43 -18.41 -4.22
CA ASP A 81 -1.58 -19.79 -4.71
C ASP A 81 -2.49 -19.90 -5.96
N MET A 82 -3.16 -18.82 -6.36
CA MET A 82 -4.12 -18.77 -7.47
C MET A 82 -3.53 -18.22 -8.79
N LYS A 83 -2.22 -17.96 -8.85
CA LYS A 83 -1.52 -17.50 -10.06
C LYS A 83 -0.70 -18.60 -10.73
#